data_AF-A0A1F7QF96-F1
#
_entry.id   AF-A0A1F7QF96-F1
#
_cell.length_a   1.000
_cell.length_b   1.000
_cell.length_c   1.000
_cell.angle_alpha   90.00
_cell.angle_beta   90.00
_cell.angle_gamma   90.00
#
_symmetry.space_group_name_H-M   'P 1'
#
loop_
_entity.id
_entity.type
_entity.pdbx_description
1 polymer ?
#
loop_
_entity_poly.entity_id
_entity_poly.type
_entity_poly.pdbx_seq_one_letter_code
_entity_poly.pdbx_strand_id
1 'polypeptide(L)'
;MLPHIKSGKLRPLAGWGDTRVAALPDVPTFKELGYPDAEFYIWAGVFAPRGTPESALARLRGALREAVEDPAFKGAMDKLQTPIAFKQGAEFQRFFETDARRLAEGVRKVGKIEIKK
;
A
#
# COMPACT_ATOMS: atom_id res chain seq x y z
N MET A 1 -5.51 8.23 -13.74
CA MET A 1 -6.50 8.95 -12.91
C MET A 1 -6.20 10.45 -12.79
N LEU A 2 -5.00 10.86 -12.35
CA LEU A 2 -4.65 12.29 -12.15
C LEU A 2 -4.93 13.21 -13.35
N PRO A 3 -4.65 12.85 -14.62
CA PRO A 3 -4.99 13.72 -15.74
C PRO A 3 -6.49 14.03 -15.83
N HIS A 4 -7.33 13.04 -15.51
CA HIS A 4 -8.78 13.23 -15.52
C HIS A 4 -9.24 14.11 -14.35
N ILE A 5 -8.62 13.98 -13.17
CA ILE A 5 -8.86 14.87 -12.03
C ILE A 5 -8.49 16.31 -12.39
N LYS A 6 -7.28 16.54 -12.92
CA LYS A 6 -6.79 17.85 -13.33
C LYS A 6 -7.64 18.48 -14.44
N SER A 7 -8.21 17.67 -15.34
CA SER A 7 -9.11 18.13 -16.39
C SER A 7 -10.55 18.41 -15.91
N GLY A 8 -10.88 18.17 -14.64
CA GLY A 8 -12.22 18.32 -14.09
C GLY A 8 -13.21 17.20 -14.44
N LYS A 9 -12.77 16.19 -15.21
CA LYS A 9 -13.61 15.04 -15.59
C LYS A 9 -13.84 14.04 -14.46
N LEU A 10 -12.98 14.05 -13.44
CA LEU A 10 -13.14 13.26 -12.23
C LEU A 10 -13.02 14.15 -11.00
N ARG A 11 -13.90 13.92 -10.03
CA ARG A 11 -13.85 14.59 -8.72
C ARG A 11 -13.41 13.57 -7.65
N PRO A 12 -12.19 13.68 -7.11
CA PRO A 12 -11.78 12.85 -5.98
C PRO A 12 -12.59 13.24 -4.73
N LEU A 13 -13.02 12.25 -3.95
CA LEU A 13 -13.84 12.46 -2.75
C LEU A 13 -13.06 12.17 -1.47
N ALA A 14 -12.32 11.06 -1.45
CA ALA A 14 -11.46 10.69 -0.33
C ALA A 14 -10.34 9.75 -0.80
N GLY A 15 -9.22 9.77 -0.07
CA GLY A 15 -8.14 8.80 -0.18
C GLY A 15 -8.27 7.66 0.85
N TRP A 16 -7.78 6.47 0.48
CA TRP A 16 -7.75 5.29 1.34
C TRP A 16 -6.53 5.21 2.27
N GLY A 17 -5.54 6.09 2.10
CA GLY A 17 -4.31 6.07 2.89
C GLY A 17 -4.51 6.61 4.32
N ASP A 18 -3.51 6.37 5.17
CA ASP A 18 -3.41 7.00 6.49
C ASP A 18 -3.19 8.52 6.42
N THR A 19 -2.59 8.96 5.33
CA THR A 19 -2.19 10.34 5.05
C THR A 19 -2.62 10.74 3.63
N ARG A 20 -2.72 12.05 3.38
CA ARG A 20 -3.09 12.57 2.07
C ARG A 20 -1.97 12.30 1.06
N VAL A 21 -2.35 12.01 -0.18
CA VAL A 21 -1.39 11.86 -1.28
C VAL A 21 -0.88 13.24 -1.66
N ALA A 22 0.44 13.42 -1.73
CA ALA A 22 1.07 14.71 -2.02
C ALA A 22 0.59 15.34 -3.36
N ALA A 23 0.22 14.52 -4.33
CA ALA A 23 -0.32 14.98 -5.61
C ALA A 23 -1.75 15.54 -5.53
N LEU A 24 -2.47 15.32 -4.42
CA LEU A 24 -3.86 15.72 -4.18
C LEU A 24 -4.03 16.22 -2.72
N PRO A 25 -3.33 17.30 -2.32
CA PRO A 25 -3.29 17.74 -0.91
C PRO A 25 -4.65 18.20 -0.37
N ASP A 26 -5.57 18.62 -1.24
CA ASP A 26 -6.92 19.06 -0.87
C ASP A 26 -7.93 17.92 -0.71
N VAL A 27 -7.55 16.69 -1.06
CA VAL A 27 -8.42 15.52 -0.96
C VAL A 27 -8.22 14.88 0.42
N PRO A 28 -9.25 14.85 1.28
CA PRO A 28 -9.13 14.24 2.61
C PRO A 28 -8.97 12.73 2.52
N THR A 29 -8.47 12.09 3.57
CA THR A 29 -8.58 10.64 3.73
C THR A 29 -9.93 10.25 4.33
N PHE A 30 -10.35 9.00 4.18
CA PHE A 30 -11.52 8.51 4.90
C PHE A 30 -11.36 8.61 6.43
N LYS A 31 -10.14 8.51 6.96
CA LYS A 31 -9.86 8.67 8.38
C LYS A 31 -10.12 10.11 8.85
N GLU A 32 -9.72 11.11 8.08
CA GLU A 32 -10.03 12.53 8.35
C GLU A 32 -11.54 12.82 8.30
N LEU A 33 -12.30 12.01 7.54
CA LEU A 33 -13.75 12.10 7.45
C LEU A 33 -14.49 11.31 8.55
N GLY A 34 -13.78 10.75 9.52
CA GLY A 34 -14.39 10.04 10.66
C GLY A 34 -14.61 8.54 10.45
N TYR A 35 -13.97 7.94 9.44
CA TYR A 35 -13.97 6.49 9.20
C TYR A 35 -12.60 5.89 9.57
N PRO A 36 -12.31 5.64 10.87
CA PRO A 36 -10.97 5.31 11.34
C PRO A 36 -10.41 3.99 10.77
N ASP A 37 -11.29 3.05 10.42
CA ASP A 37 -10.93 1.72 9.91
C ASP A 37 -10.94 1.64 8.37
N ALA A 38 -11.37 2.70 7.68
CA ALA A 38 -11.49 2.75 6.22
C ALA A 38 -10.13 3.11 5.59
N GLU A 39 -9.19 2.18 5.73
CA GLU A 39 -7.82 2.32 5.26
C GLU A 39 -7.43 1.11 4.41
N PHE A 40 -6.95 1.34 3.19
CA PHE A 40 -6.64 0.29 2.23
C PHE A 40 -5.43 0.66 1.38
N TYR A 41 -4.53 -0.30 1.20
CA TYR A 41 -3.34 -0.14 0.35
C TYR A 41 -3.25 -1.26 -0.66
N ILE A 42 -2.84 -0.91 -1.87
CA ILE A 42 -2.29 -1.87 -2.82
C ILE A 42 -0.79 -1.84 -2.62
N TRP A 43 -0.23 -2.92 -2.10
CA TRP A 43 1.20 -3.05 -1.83
C TRP A 43 1.76 -4.33 -2.44
N ALA A 44 3.07 -4.36 -2.66
CA ALA A 44 3.80 -5.53 -3.12
C ALA A 44 4.82 -5.95 -2.07
N GLY A 45 5.04 -7.26 -1.92
CA GLY A 45 5.99 -7.80 -0.96
C GLY A 45 6.74 -8.99 -1.53
N VAL A 46 7.97 -9.18 -1.04
CA VAL A 46 8.82 -10.32 -1.40
C VAL A 46 8.87 -11.26 -0.20
N PHE A 47 8.53 -12.52 -0.44
CA PHE A 47 8.48 -13.56 0.58
C PHE A 47 9.48 -14.68 0.21
N ALA A 48 9.98 -15.37 1.23
CA ALA A 48 10.87 -16.51 1.07
C ALA A 48 10.26 -17.74 1.76
N PRO A 49 10.58 -18.97 1.29
CA PRO A 49 10.11 -20.20 1.93
C PRO A 49 10.48 -20.29 3.42
N ARG A 50 9.63 -20.97 4.19
CA ARG A 50 9.94 -21.30 5.59
C ARG A 50 11.25 -22.09 5.65
N GLY A 51 12.14 -21.71 6.58
CA GLY A 51 13.44 -22.37 6.76
C GLY A 51 14.55 -21.83 5.84
N THR A 52 14.29 -20.79 5.05
CA THR A 52 15.35 -20.10 4.31
C THR A 52 16.46 -19.64 5.27
N PRO A 53 17.74 -19.95 4.99
CA PRO A 53 18.85 -19.55 5.86
C PRO A 53 18.93 -18.04 6.05
N GLU A 54 19.28 -17.61 7.27
CA GLU A 54 19.35 -16.18 7.61
C GLU A 54 20.36 -15.42 6.74
N SER A 55 21.45 -16.07 6.30
CA SER A 55 22.42 -15.48 5.38
C SER A 55 21.81 -15.13 4.01
N ALA A 56 20.94 -16.00 3.49
CA ALA A 56 20.23 -15.75 2.24
C ALA A 56 19.18 -14.64 2.41
N LEU A 57 18.46 -14.64 3.54
CA LEU A 57 17.51 -13.57 3.88
C LEU A 57 18.20 -12.21 4.03
N ALA A 58 19.36 -12.16 4.68
CA ALA A 58 20.15 -10.95 4.84
C ALA A 58 20.59 -10.39 3.47
N ARG A 59 21.05 -11.26 2.55
CA ARG A 59 21.41 -10.87 1.19
C ARG A 59 20.21 -10.30 0.41
N LEU A 60 19.04 -10.95 0.49
CA LEU A 60 17.81 -10.46 -0.16
C LEU A 60 17.39 -9.10 0.39
N ARG A 61 17.41 -8.92 1.72
CA ARG A 61 17.09 -7.65 2.38
C ARG A 61 18.03 -6.53 1.93
N GLY A 62 19.33 -6.82 1.84
CA GLY A 62 20.33 -5.87 1.33
C GLY A 62 20.04 -5.44 -0.11
N ALA A 63 19.86 -6.42 -1.01
CA ALA A 63 19.56 -6.13 -2.41
C ALA A 63 18.25 -5.35 -2.60
N LEU A 64 17.21 -5.66 -1.82
CA LEU A 64 15.95 -4.91 -1.88
C LEU A 64 16.11 -3.46 -1.40
N ARG A 65 16.91 -3.23 -0.34
CA ARG A 65 17.22 -1.87 0.13
C ARG A 65 17.94 -1.06 -0.95
N GLU A 66 18.96 -1.64 -1.57
CA GLU A 66 19.68 -0.99 -2.67
C GLU A 66 18.73 -0.68 -3.84
N ALA A 67 17.87 -1.62 -4.21
CA ALA A 67 16.93 -1.45 -5.31
C ALA A 67 15.89 -0.34 -5.06
N VAL A 68 15.35 -0.20 -3.85
CA VAL A 68 14.39 0.89 -3.54
C VAL A 68 15.07 2.26 -3.46
N GLU A 69 16.38 2.29 -3.22
CA GLU A 69 17.16 3.50 -3.19
C GLU A 69 17.66 3.94 -4.57
N ASP A 70 17.64 3.03 -5.55
CA ASP A 70 18.04 3.25 -6.93
C ASP A 70 17.27 4.42 -7.59
N PRO A 71 17.96 5.38 -8.24
CA PRO A 71 17.31 6.52 -8.89
C PRO A 71 16.36 6.13 -10.02
N ALA A 72 16.65 5.08 -10.79
CA ALA A 72 15.78 4.65 -11.88
C ALA A 72 14.49 4.03 -11.31
N PHE A 73 14.60 3.25 -10.23
CA PHE A 73 13.43 2.74 -9.50
C PHE A 73 12.58 3.89 -8.93
N LYS A 74 13.19 4.84 -8.20
CA LYS A 74 12.50 6.03 -7.68
C LYS A 74 11.79 6.82 -8.78
N GLY A 75 12.49 7.08 -9.89
CA GLY A 75 11.92 7.80 -11.02
C GLY A 75 10.77 7.05 -11.70
N ALA A 76 10.80 5.72 -11.73
CA ALA A 76 9.68 4.91 -12.22
C ALA A 76 8.47 5.00 -11.28
N MET A 77 8.69 4.91 -9.96
CA MET A 77 7.61 5.01 -8.98
C MET A 77 6.98 6.40 -8.95
N ASP A 78 7.78 7.45 -9.11
CA ASP A 78 7.30 8.83 -9.23
C ASP A 78 6.43 9.01 -10.47
N LYS A 79 6.81 8.45 -11.63
CA LYS A 79 5.96 8.47 -12.85
C LYS A 79 4.63 7.76 -12.63
N LEU A 80 4.64 6.66 -11.87
CA LEU A 80 3.43 5.93 -11.46
C LEU A 80 2.69 6.60 -10.31
N GLN A 81 3.24 7.66 -9.72
CA GLN A 81 2.67 8.40 -8.59
C GLN A 81 2.39 7.47 -7.41
N THR A 82 3.27 6.50 -7.19
CA THR A 82 3.16 5.50 -6.15
C THR A 82 4.26 5.78 -5.12
N PRO A 83 3.90 6.13 -3.87
CA PRO A 83 4.89 6.40 -2.85
C PRO A 83 5.68 5.15 -2.50
N ILE A 84 6.98 5.31 -2.26
CA ILE A 84 7.83 4.22 -1.78
C ILE A 84 7.76 4.19 -0.25
N ALA A 85 7.17 3.12 0.29
CA ALA A 85 7.11 2.85 1.72
C ALA A 85 7.81 1.52 2.03
N PHE A 86 9.13 1.48 1.86
CA PHE A 86 9.91 0.26 2.06
C PHE A 86 9.91 -0.19 3.52
N LYS A 87 9.64 -1.48 3.74
CA LYS A 87 9.67 -2.15 5.05
C LYS A 87 10.36 -3.50 4.88
N GLN A 88 11.05 -3.96 5.91
CA GLN A 88 11.65 -5.29 5.90
C GLN A 88 11.66 -5.94 7.29
N GLY A 89 11.90 -7.26 7.33
CA GLY A 89 12.02 -8.01 8.58
C GLY A 89 10.78 -7.86 9.47
N ALA A 90 10.99 -7.60 10.76
CA ALA A 90 9.92 -7.46 11.74
C ALA A 90 8.95 -6.30 11.44
N GLU A 91 9.42 -5.24 10.78
CA GLU A 91 8.55 -4.11 10.41
C GLU A 91 7.57 -4.53 9.31
N PHE A 92 8.06 -5.18 8.26
CA PHE A 92 7.22 -5.69 7.19
C PHE A 92 6.24 -6.75 7.70
N GLN A 93 6.69 -7.63 8.61
CA GLN A 93 5.82 -8.61 9.23
C GLN A 93 4.65 -7.96 10.00
N ARG A 94 4.93 -6.94 10.83
CA ARG A 94 3.86 -6.21 11.56
C ARG A 94 2.88 -5.52 10.62
N PHE A 95 3.38 -4.92 9.54
CA PHE A 95 2.54 -4.32 8.51
C PHE A 95 1.62 -5.36 7.86
N PHE A 96 2.20 -6.48 7.40
CA PHE A 96 1.47 -7.57 6.77
C PHE A 96 0.36 -8.13 7.68
N GLU A 97 0.67 -8.42 8.94
CA GLU A 97 -0.31 -8.93 9.90
C GLU A 97 -1.43 -7.93 10.19
N THR A 98 -1.12 -6.63 10.24
CA THR A 98 -2.10 -5.57 10.49
C THR A 98 -3.04 -5.41 9.31
N ASP A 99 -2.50 -5.36 8.09
CA ASP A 99 -3.27 -5.27 6.86
C ASP A 99 -4.17 -6.51 6.67
N ALA A 100 -3.61 -7.71 6.86
CA ALA A 100 -4.35 -8.96 6.76
C ALA A 100 -5.53 -9.02 7.76
N ARG A 101 -5.33 -8.57 9.01
CA ARG A 101 -6.41 -8.47 10.00
C ARG A 101 -7.51 -7.51 9.54
N ARG A 102 -7.13 -6.31 9.10
CA ARG A 102 -8.07 -5.28 8.63
C ARG A 102 -8.92 -5.80 7.45
N LEU A 103 -8.28 -6.43 6.47
CA LEU A 103 -8.98 -7.00 5.31
C LEU A 103 -9.90 -8.16 5.72
N ALA A 104 -9.43 -9.07 6.58
CA ALA A 104 -10.26 -10.17 7.05
C ALA A 104 -11.50 -9.67 7.82
N GLU A 105 -11.36 -8.64 8.65
CA GLU A 105 -12.48 -8.00 9.32
C GLU A 105 -13.44 -7.31 8.34
N GLY A 106 -12.91 -6.59 7.36
CA GLY A 106 -13.71 -5.97 6.30
C GLY A 106 -14.57 -6.99 5.55
N VAL A 107 -13.96 -8.10 5.10
CA VAL A 107 -14.68 -9.18 4.41
C VAL A 107 -15.74 -9.82 5.31
N ARG A 108 -15.43 -10.08 6.58
CA ARG A 108 -16.41 -10.62 7.54
C ARG A 108 -17.60 -9.69 7.75
N LYS A 109 -17.36 -8.38 7.87
CA LYS A 109 -18.40 -7.36 8.08
C LYS A 109 -19.32 -7.20 6.86
N VAL A 110 -18.78 -7.30 5.65
CA VAL A 110 -19.55 -7.19 4.40
C VAL A 110 -20.40 -8.45 4.13
N GLY A 111 -20.05 -9.59 4.73
CA GLY A 111 -20.74 -10.86 4.54
C GLY A 111 -20.32 -11.59 3.26
N LYS A 112 -20.71 -12.87 3.11
CA LYS A 112 -20.48 -13.61 1.86
C LYS A 112 -21.29 -12.94 0.75
N ILE A 113 -20.61 -12.29 -0.19
CA ILE A 113 -21.24 -11.85 -1.44
C ILE A 113 -21.48 -13.12 -2.26
N GLU A 114 -22.66 -13.72 -2.11
CA GLU A 114 -23.13 -14.72 -3.07
C GLU A 114 -23.32 -13.99 -4.41
N ILE A 115 -22.42 -14.25 -5.37
CA ILE A 115 -22.63 -13.81 -6.74
C ILE A 115 -23.80 -14.65 -7.26
N LYS A 116 -25.02 -14.09 -7.25
CA LYS A 116 -26.14 -14.67 -7.98
C LYS A 116 -25.75 -14.76 -9.46
N LYS A 117 -25.72 -15.99 -9.98
CA LYS A 117 -25.62 -16.28 -11.41
C LYS A 117 -26.82 -15.73 -12.16
#